data_AF-K6A9M9-F1
#
_entry.id   AF-K6A9M9-F1
#
_cell.length_a   1.000
_cell.length_b   1.000
_cell.length_c   1.000
_cell.angle_alpha   90.00
_cell.angle_beta   90.00
_cell.angle_gamma   90.00
#
_symmetry.space_group_name_H-M   'P 1'
#
loop_
_entity.id
_entity.type
_entity.pdbx_description
1 polymer ?
#
loop_
_entity_poly.entity_id
_entity_poly.type
_entity_poly.pdbx_seq_one_letter_code
_entity_poly.pdbx_strand_id
1 'polypeptide(L)'
;MGEYVMLMGKSISIPDRWSMFFKQLIKEIYKLGVDSLWIVVIISVFIGTVIAIQISLNISSPLIPKFTIGYTTREIILLEFSSSIMCLILAGKVGSNIASEIGTMRVTEQIDAMEIMGVNSANFLIMPKIAGLMIFIPVLVIFSMFTGIMGGIAASHSTGTGMTPASFEYGLQFYFNEFYIWYSIIKSVVYAFIISSIAAYFGYYVKGGALEVGKASTNAVVMSSIMILLADVIMTHLMLT
;
A
#
# COMPACT_ATOMS: atom_id res chain seq x y z
N MET A 1 18.91 -3.49 -14.03
CA MET A 1 17.99 -2.49 -14.63
C MET A 1 17.44 -2.95 -15.98
N GLY A 2 18.27 -3.32 -16.97
CA GLY A 2 17.77 -3.78 -18.28
C GLY A 2 16.81 -4.97 -18.22
N GLU A 3 17.13 -6.00 -17.42
CA GLU A 3 16.27 -7.18 -17.23
C GLU A 3 14.90 -6.85 -16.62
N TYR A 4 14.86 -5.94 -15.64
CA TYR A 4 13.62 -5.49 -15.01
C TYR A 4 12.70 -4.79 -16.03
N VAL A 5 13.24 -3.85 -16.81
CA VAL A 5 12.46 -3.11 -17.82
C VAL A 5 11.93 -4.06 -18.90
N MET A 6 12.75 -5.01 -19.35
CA MET A 6 12.32 -6.03 -20.31
C MET A 6 11.21 -6.93 -19.73
N LEU A 7 11.33 -7.36 -18.47
CA LEU A 7 10.29 -8.15 -17.81
C LEU A 7 8.98 -7.36 -17.74
N MET A 8 9.02 -6.11 -17.31
CA MET A 8 7.82 -5.27 -17.22
C MET A 8 7.19 -5.02 -18.60
N GLY A 9 8.01 -4.80 -19.64
CA GLY A 9 7.53 -4.69 -21.02
C GLY A 9 6.83 -5.97 -21.52
N LYS A 10 7.35 -7.15 -21.17
CA LYS A 10 6.71 -8.44 -21.48
C LYS A 10 5.43 -8.67 -20.67
N SER A 11 5.41 -8.23 -19.41
CA SER A 11 4.26 -8.39 -18.52
C SER A 11 3.08 -7.53 -18.93
N ILE A 12 3.31 -6.26 -19.31
CA ILE A 12 2.25 -5.28 -19.66
C ILE A 12 1.78 -5.43 -21.13
N SER A 13 2.05 -6.58 -21.76
CA SER A 13 1.53 -6.90 -23.09
C SER A 13 0.03 -7.24 -23.06
N ILE A 14 -0.63 -7.17 -24.23
CA ILE A 14 -2.06 -7.47 -24.36
C ILE A 14 -2.31 -8.93 -23.92
N PRO A 15 -3.30 -9.19 -23.05
CA PRO A 15 -3.56 -10.56 -22.58
C PRO A 15 -3.99 -11.47 -23.73
N ASP A 16 -3.36 -12.64 -23.86
CA ASP A 16 -3.70 -13.62 -24.90
C ASP A 16 -5.14 -14.16 -24.72
N ARG A 17 -5.65 -14.22 -23.48
CA ARG A 17 -7.01 -14.69 -23.16
C ARG A 17 -7.63 -13.92 -22.00
N TRP A 18 -8.47 -12.94 -22.33
CA TRP A 18 -9.19 -12.08 -21.38
C TRP A 18 -10.00 -12.84 -20.30
N SER A 19 -10.67 -13.94 -20.64
CA SER A 19 -11.47 -14.70 -19.67
C SER A 19 -10.62 -15.30 -18.54
N MET A 20 -9.42 -15.80 -18.86
CA MET A 20 -8.52 -16.35 -17.83
C MET A 20 -7.90 -15.24 -17.00
N PHE A 21 -7.55 -14.11 -17.64
CA PHE A 21 -7.05 -12.92 -16.95
C PHE A 21 -8.02 -12.43 -15.88
N PHE A 22 -9.32 -12.26 -16.20
CA PHE A 22 -10.31 -11.80 -15.23
C PHE A 22 -10.50 -12.78 -14.06
N LYS A 23 -10.50 -14.10 -14.33
CA LYS A 23 -10.56 -15.11 -13.27
C LYS A 23 -9.35 -15.01 -12.32
N GLN A 24 -8.15 -14.83 -12.88
CA GLN A 24 -6.93 -14.68 -12.10
C GLN A 24 -6.97 -13.37 -11.29
N LEU A 25 -7.38 -12.27 -11.91
CA LEU A 25 -7.49 -10.96 -11.27
C LEU A 25 -8.43 -10.98 -10.07
N ILE A 26 -9.61 -11.60 -10.19
CA ILE A 26 -10.55 -11.73 -9.05
C ILE A 26 -9.92 -12.55 -7.92
N LYS A 27 -9.21 -13.63 -8.26
CA LYS A 27 -8.50 -14.47 -7.26
C LYS A 27 -7.42 -13.67 -6.53
N GLU A 28 -6.63 -12.87 -7.26
CA GLU A 28 -5.58 -12.03 -6.67
C GLU A 28 -6.17 -10.91 -5.80
N ILE A 29 -7.28 -10.29 -6.22
CA ILE A 29 -7.99 -9.29 -5.41
C ILE A 29 -8.46 -9.89 -4.09
N TYR A 30 -9.03 -11.10 -4.12
CA TYR A 30 -9.47 -11.75 -2.88
C TYR A 30 -8.28 -12.10 -1.97
N LYS A 31 -7.29 -12.80 -2.52
CA LYS A 31 -6.13 -13.32 -1.77
C LYS A 31 -5.21 -12.21 -1.24
N LEU A 32 -4.87 -11.22 -2.07
CA LEU A 32 -3.92 -10.17 -1.69
C LEU A 32 -4.62 -8.99 -1.05
N GLY A 33 -5.81 -8.67 -1.55
CA GLY A 33 -6.60 -7.53 -1.12
C GLY A 33 -7.41 -7.80 0.13
N VAL A 34 -8.45 -8.64 0.02
CA VAL A 34 -9.43 -8.85 1.10
C VAL A 34 -8.77 -9.37 2.37
N ASP A 35 -7.82 -10.30 2.25
CA ASP A 35 -7.06 -10.80 3.40
C ASP A 35 -6.24 -9.70 4.10
N SER A 36 -5.94 -8.58 3.41
CA SER A 36 -5.19 -7.44 3.95
C SER A 36 -6.09 -6.38 4.59
N LEU A 37 -7.41 -6.45 4.40
CA LEU A 37 -8.34 -5.48 4.97
C LEU A 37 -8.30 -5.46 6.49
N TRP A 38 -8.27 -6.64 7.12
CA TRP A 38 -8.30 -6.74 8.58
C TRP A 38 -7.09 -6.09 9.26
N ILE A 39 -5.89 -6.34 8.74
CA ILE A 39 -4.65 -5.75 9.27
C ILE A 39 -4.63 -4.23 9.04
N VAL A 40 -5.12 -3.76 7.88
CA VAL A 40 -5.22 -2.33 7.55
C VAL A 40 -6.14 -1.60 8.54
N VAL A 41 -7.32 -2.14 8.82
CA VAL A 41 -8.29 -1.54 9.74
C VAL A 41 -7.72 -1.45 11.15
N ILE A 42 -7.18 -2.55 11.67
CA ILE A 42 -6.61 -2.59 13.03
C ILE A 42 -5.49 -1.56 13.17
N ILE A 43 -4.49 -1.60 12.28
CA ILE A 43 -3.35 -0.69 12.36
C ILE A 43 -3.79 0.76 12.22
N SER A 44 -4.73 1.05 11.32
CA SER A 44 -5.21 2.42 11.12
C SER A 44 -5.90 2.99 12.35
N VAL A 45 -6.77 2.22 13.01
CA VAL A 45 -7.44 2.66 14.25
C VAL A 45 -6.41 2.99 15.34
N PHE A 46 -5.45 2.08 15.58
CA PHE A 46 -4.45 2.29 16.62
C PHE A 46 -3.53 3.47 16.32
N ILE A 47 -3.02 3.57 15.09
CA ILE A 47 -2.13 4.68 14.73
C ILE A 47 -2.88 6.01 14.73
N GLY A 48 -4.11 6.07 14.23
CA GLY A 48 -4.94 7.28 14.31
C GLY A 48 -5.18 7.74 15.75
N THR A 49 -5.41 6.79 16.67
CA THR A 49 -5.52 7.05 18.10
C THR A 49 -4.22 7.63 18.67
N VAL A 50 -3.08 6.99 18.38
CA VAL A 50 -1.76 7.41 18.86
C VAL A 50 -1.40 8.81 18.34
N ILE A 51 -1.64 9.09 17.06
CA ILE A 51 -1.41 10.41 16.45
C ILE A 51 -2.24 11.48 17.18
N ALA A 52 -3.54 11.25 17.37
CA ALA A 52 -4.42 12.21 18.04
C ALA A 52 -3.95 12.51 19.48
N ILE A 53 -3.56 11.47 20.24
CA ILE A 53 -3.02 11.63 21.59
C ILE A 53 -1.72 12.43 21.55
N GLN A 54 -0.78 12.08 20.66
CA GLN A 54 0.53 12.72 20.59
C GLN A 54 0.43 14.19 20.19
N ILE A 55 -0.45 14.53 19.25
CA ILE A 55 -0.73 15.93 18.89
C ILE A 55 -1.38 16.67 20.06
N SER A 56 -2.33 16.05 20.78
CA SER A 56 -2.97 16.68 21.95
C SER A 56 -1.95 17.04 23.04
N LEU A 57 -0.96 16.18 23.27
CA LEU A 57 0.10 16.42 24.25
C LEU A 57 1.06 17.54 23.81
N ASN A 58 1.39 17.61 22.51
CA ASN A 58 2.25 18.66 21.98
C ASN A 58 1.56 20.04 21.90
N ILE A 59 0.25 20.07 21.68
CA ILE A 59 -0.57 21.30 21.59
C ILE A 59 -1.11 21.74 22.98
N SER A 60 -0.37 21.45 24.06
CA SER A 60 -0.78 21.81 25.42
C SER A 60 -0.65 23.31 25.76
N SER A 61 -0.13 24.14 24.83
CA SER A 61 0.00 25.58 25.06
C SER A 61 -1.35 26.29 24.99
N PRO A 62 -1.72 27.14 25.98
CA PRO A 62 -3.00 27.87 25.99
C PRO A 62 -3.23 28.81 24.78
N LEU A 63 -2.16 29.14 24.06
CA LEU A 63 -2.19 30.04 22.90
C LEU A 63 -2.69 29.35 21.62
N ILE A 64 -2.68 28.02 21.56
CA ILE A 64 -3.05 27.27 20.36
C ILE A 64 -4.49 26.79 20.47
N PRO A 65 -5.35 27.04 19.47
CA PRO A 65 -6.72 26.54 19.47
C PRO A 65 -6.77 25.01 19.53
N LYS A 66 -7.69 24.47 20.34
CA LYS A 66 -7.85 23.02 20.52
C LYS A 66 -8.31 22.29 19.25
N PHE A 67 -8.96 22.98 18.33
CA PHE A 67 -9.39 22.39 17.05
C PHE A 67 -8.21 22.02 16.14
N THR A 68 -7.03 22.63 16.35
CA THR A 68 -5.81 22.31 15.60
C THR A 68 -5.43 20.84 15.74
N ILE A 69 -5.81 20.18 16.85
CA ILE A 69 -5.53 18.75 17.07
C ILE A 69 -6.23 17.89 16.01
N GLY A 70 -7.53 18.14 15.75
CA GLY A 70 -8.29 17.42 14.73
C GLY A 70 -7.81 17.73 13.31
N TYR A 71 -7.49 19.00 13.06
CA TYR A 71 -6.92 19.45 11.79
C TYR A 71 -5.60 18.74 11.45
N THR A 72 -4.63 18.79 12.35
CA THR A 72 -3.30 18.21 12.13
C THR A 72 -3.38 16.69 12.07
N THR A 73 -4.22 16.06 12.89
CA THR A 73 -4.43 14.61 12.86
C THR A 73 -4.99 14.17 11.50
N ARG A 74 -5.97 14.89 10.95
CA ARG A 74 -6.49 14.65 9.60
C ARG A 74 -5.40 14.76 8.54
N GLU A 75 -4.62 15.85 8.55
CA GLU A 75 -3.57 16.05 7.54
C GLU A 75 -2.52 14.94 7.56
N ILE A 76 -2.04 14.54 8.75
CA ILE A 76 -1.06 13.45 8.88
C ILE A 76 -1.64 12.13 8.37
N ILE A 77 -2.91 11.84 8.71
CA ILE A 77 -3.58 10.60 8.29
C ILE A 77 -3.71 10.56 6.76
N LEU A 78 -4.26 11.64 6.17
CA LEU A 78 -4.50 11.70 4.73
C LEU A 78 -3.18 11.72 3.94
N LEU A 79 -2.27 12.64 4.24
CA LEU A 79 -1.13 12.93 3.37
C LEU A 79 -0.02 11.88 3.44
N GLU A 80 0.21 11.27 4.60
CA GLU A 80 1.40 10.46 4.83
C GLU A 80 1.07 9.05 5.32
N PHE A 81 0.23 8.93 6.35
CA PHE A 81 0.02 7.64 6.99
C PHE A 81 -0.75 6.66 6.10
N SER A 82 -1.93 7.06 5.61
CA SER A 82 -2.81 6.15 4.88
C SER A 82 -2.27 5.77 3.50
N SER A 83 -1.48 6.62 2.84
CA SER A 83 -0.82 6.26 1.59
C SER A 83 0.53 5.59 1.81
N SER A 84 1.45 6.22 2.53
CA SER A 84 2.87 5.85 2.50
C SER A 84 3.18 4.78 3.54
N ILE A 85 2.85 5.02 4.81
CA ILE A 85 3.11 4.04 5.90
C ILE A 85 2.29 2.76 5.67
N MET A 86 1.02 2.89 5.28
CA MET A 86 0.20 1.73 4.97
C MET A 86 0.78 0.89 3.82
N CYS A 87 1.24 1.53 2.74
CA CYS A 87 1.86 0.81 1.63
C CYS A 87 3.19 0.14 2.01
N LEU A 88 3.98 0.72 2.91
CA LEU A 88 5.19 0.07 3.45
C LEU A 88 4.85 -1.22 4.21
N ILE A 89 3.78 -1.22 5.00
CA ILE A 89 3.31 -2.41 5.71
C ILE A 89 2.78 -3.45 4.71
N LEU A 90 2.00 -3.01 3.73
CA LEU A 90 1.50 -3.89 2.67
C LEU A 90 2.62 -4.45 1.79
N ALA A 91 3.70 -3.71 1.54
CA ALA A 91 4.87 -4.21 0.83
C ALA A 91 5.45 -5.44 1.54
N GLY A 92 5.50 -5.42 2.88
CA GLY A 92 5.91 -6.55 3.70
C GLY A 92 5.01 -7.77 3.54
N LYS A 93 3.69 -7.61 3.67
CA LYS A 93 2.75 -8.75 3.61
C LYS A 93 2.51 -9.23 2.18
N VAL A 94 2.09 -8.33 1.30
CA VAL A 94 1.65 -8.61 -0.07
C VAL A 94 2.86 -8.82 -0.99
N GLY A 95 3.87 -7.96 -0.89
CA GLY A 95 5.10 -8.10 -1.69
C GLY A 95 5.83 -9.41 -1.41
N SER A 96 5.93 -9.79 -0.13
CA SER A 96 6.47 -11.11 0.27
C SER A 96 5.68 -12.27 -0.32
N ASN A 97 4.34 -12.19 -0.29
CA ASN A 97 3.47 -13.23 -0.84
C ASN A 97 3.67 -13.40 -2.35
N ILE A 98 3.71 -12.29 -3.11
CA ILE A 98 3.94 -12.30 -4.55
C ILE A 98 5.30 -12.90 -4.90
N ALA A 99 6.36 -12.41 -4.23
CA ALA A 99 7.72 -12.89 -4.48
C ALA A 99 7.86 -14.37 -4.16
N SER A 100 7.28 -14.83 -3.04
CA SER A 100 7.29 -16.24 -2.66
C SER A 100 6.49 -17.11 -3.61
N GLU A 101 5.30 -16.68 -4.03
CA GLU A 101 4.45 -17.47 -4.94
C GLU A 101 5.09 -17.64 -6.32
N ILE A 102 5.60 -16.55 -6.91
CA ILE A 102 6.30 -16.61 -8.20
C ILE A 102 7.61 -17.38 -8.06
N GLY A 103 8.36 -17.17 -6.97
CA GLY A 103 9.59 -17.90 -6.68
C GLY A 103 9.36 -19.41 -6.56
N THR A 104 8.30 -19.84 -5.87
CA THR A 104 7.94 -21.26 -5.79
C THR A 104 7.57 -21.83 -7.17
N MET A 105 6.81 -21.10 -7.98
CA MET A 105 6.50 -21.53 -9.36
C MET A 105 7.76 -21.63 -10.23
N ARG A 106 8.76 -20.76 -10.00
CA ARG A 106 10.06 -20.83 -10.69
C ARG A 106 10.86 -22.06 -10.27
N VAL A 107 10.98 -22.31 -8.97
CA VAL A 107 11.77 -23.44 -8.41
C VAL A 107 11.12 -24.79 -8.74
N THR A 108 9.81 -24.84 -8.91
CA THR A 108 9.07 -26.04 -9.32
C THR A 108 8.95 -26.20 -10.85
N GLU A 109 9.72 -25.42 -11.61
CA GLU A 109 9.77 -25.45 -13.09
C GLU A 109 8.42 -25.19 -13.79
N GLN A 110 7.40 -24.69 -13.07
CA GLN A 110 6.10 -24.37 -13.66
C GLN A 110 6.20 -23.20 -14.65
N ILE A 111 7.08 -22.24 -14.37
CA ILE A 111 7.35 -21.11 -15.28
C ILE A 111 7.99 -21.61 -16.58
N ASP A 112 8.97 -22.52 -16.49
CA ASP A 112 9.64 -23.07 -17.65
C ASP A 112 8.68 -23.95 -18.48
N ALA A 113 7.80 -24.71 -17.83
CA ALA A 113 6.76 -25.47 -18.50
C ALA A 113 5.80 -24.57 -19.31
N MET A 114 5.40 -23.41 -18.77
CA MET A 114 4.56 -22.45 -19.50
C MET A 114 5.28 -21.88 -20.72
N GLU A 115 6.57 -21.55 -20.60
CA GLU A 115 7.38 -21.05 -21.71
C GLU A 115 7.55 -22.09 -22.82
N ILE A 116 7.74 -23.37 -22.47
CA ILE A 116 7.79 -24.49 -23.43
C ILE A 116 6.44 -24.67 -24.15
N MET A 117 5.32 -24.44 -23.46
CA MET A 117 3.98 -24.48 -24.06
C MET A 117 3.67 -23.25 -24.93
N GLY A 118 4.61 -22.32 -25.10
CA GLY A 118 4.45 -21.11 -25.91
C GLY A 118 3.59 -20.03 -25.25
N VAL A 119 3.35 -20.12 -23.93
CA VAL A 119 2.60 -19.11 -23.17
C VAL A 119 3.57 -18.08 -22.60
N ASN A 120 3.22 -16.79 -22.73
CA ASN A 120 3.96 -15.72 -22.08
C ASN A 120 3.73 -15.76 -20.55
N SER A 121 4.62 -16.47 -19.85
CA SER A 121 4.62 -16.66 -18.39
C SER A 121 4.60 -15.33 -17.62
N ALA A 122 5.35 -14.32 -18.08
CA ALA A 122 5.39 -13.00 -17.47
C ALA A 122 4.02 -12.30 -17.53
N ASN A 123 3.36 -12.28 -18.70
CA ASN A 123 2.03 -11.72 -18.83
C ASN A 123 0.99 -12.49 -17.99
N PHE A 124 1.04 -13.82 -18.03
CA PHE A 124 0.05 -14.66 -17.35
C PHE A 124 0.13 -14.58 -15.81
N LEU A 125 1.34 -14.48 -15.25
CA LEU A 125 1.55 -14.46 -13.79
C LEU A 125 1.58 -13.05 -13.20
N ILE A 126 2.26 -12.11 -13.86
CA ILE A 126 2.60 -10.82 -13.26
C ILE A 126 1.48 -9.80 -13.49
N MET A 127 0.91 -9.74 -14.69
CA MET A 127 -0.08 -8.72 -15.05
C MET A 127 -1.35 -8.76 -14.17
N PRO A 128 -1.95 -9.92 -13.86
CA PRO A 128 -3.13 -9.97 -12.99
C PRO A 128 -2.83 -9.48 -11.57
N LYS A 129 -1.62 -9.71 -11.07
CA LYS A 129 -1.17 -9.26 -9.74
C LYS A 129 -0.97 -7.74 -9.69
N ILE A 130 -0.32 -7.18 -10.71
CA ILE A 130 -0.16 -5.73 -10.85
C ILE A 130 -1.54 -5.06 -10.95
N ALA A 131 -2.40 -5.52 -11.86
CA ALA A 131 -3.74 -4.96 -12.04
C ALA A 131 -4.61 -5.11 -10.79
N GLY A 132 -4.60 -6.28 -10.14
CA GLY A 132 -5.35 -6.52 -8.91
C GLY A 132 -4.93 -5.58 -7.78
N LEU A 133 -3.61 -5.35 -7.60
CA LEU A 133 -3.12 -4.46 -6.56
C LEU A 133 -3.34 -2.99 -6.86
N MET A 134 -3.15 -2.54 -8.10
CA MET A 134 -3.43 -1.16 -8.49
C MET A 134 -4.90 -0.79 -8.28
N ILE A 135 -5.82 -1.75 -8.38
CA ILE A 135 -7.24 -1.53 -8.12
C ILE A 135 -7.53 -1.59 -6.61
N PHE A 136 -6.95 -2.55 -5.89
CA PHE A 136 -7.38 -2.83 -4.52
C PHE A 136 -6.64 -2.04 -3.44
N ILE A 137 -5.36 -1.69 -3.64
CA ILE A 137 -4.62 -0.88 -2.66
C ILE A 137 -5.28 0.50 -2.45
N PRO A 138 -5.74 1.23 -3.48
CA PRO A 138 -6.48 2.48 -3.27
C PRO A 138 -7.73 2.31 -2.41
N VAL A 139 -8.44 1.19 -2.56
CA VAL A 139 -9.59 0.87 -1.71
C VAL A 139 -9.15 0.69 -0.26
N LEU A 140 -8.06 -0.04 -0.02
CA LEU A 140 -7.49 -0.20 1.34
C LEU A 140 -7.06 1.14 1.95
N VAL A 141 -6.49 2.05 1.15
CA VAL A 141 -6.12 3.40 1.60
C VAL A 141 -7.35 4.20 2.02
N ILE A 142 -8.47 4.11 1.30
CA ILE A 142 -9.73 4.75 1.70
C ILE A 142 -10.25 4.19 3.03
N PHE A 143 -10.22 2.86 3.21
CA PHE A 143 -10.57 2.25 4.49
C PHE A 143 -9.62 2.68 5.61
N SER A 144 -8.33 2.80 5.33
CA SER A 144 -7.33 3.30 6.29
C SER A 144 -7.63 4.73 6.72
N MET A 145 -7.95 5.63 5.78
CA MET A 145 -8.29 7.02 6.09
C MET A 145 -9.53 7.09 7.00
N PHE A 146 -10.58 6.36 6.66
CA PHE A 146 -11.82 6.33 7.44
C PHE A 146 -11.58 5.80 8.86
N THR A 147 -10.96 4.62 8.98
CA THR A 147 -10.73 3.95 10.27
C THR A 147 -9.68 4.65 11.12
N GLY A 148 -8.69 5.31 10.50
CA GLY A 148 -7.72 6.18 11.19
C GLY A 148 -8.38 7.39 11.83
N ILE A 149 -9.27 8.07 11.10
CA ILE A 149 -10.04 9.20 11.64
C ILE A 149 -10.95 8.72 12.78
N MET A 150 -11.60 7.56 12.64
CA MET A 150 -12.40 6.96 13.72
C MET A 150 -11.55 6.71 14.98
N GLY A 151 -10.31 6.24 14.83
CA GLY A 151 -9.36 6.10 15.94
C GLY A 151 -9.06 7.43 16.64
N GLY A 152 -8.88 8.51 15.86
CA GLY A 152 -8.71 9.86 16.41
C GLY A 152 -9.94 10.36 17.17
N ILE A 153 -11.15 10.10 16.67
CA ILE A 153 -12.40 10.43 17.37
C ILE A 153 -12.52 9.62 18.67
N ALA A 154 -12.19 8.32 18.64
CA ALA A 154 -12.18 7.50 19.85
C ALA A 154 -11.21 8.04 20.91
N ALA A 155 -10.02 8.50 20.48
CA ALA A 155 -9.05 9.15 21.37
C ALA A 155 -9.63 10.43 22.03
N SER A 156 -10.44 11.19 21.30
CA SER A 156 -11.06 12.43 21.82
C SER A 156 -12.10 12.18 22.91
N HIS A 157 -12.68 10.98 22.95
CA HIS A 157 -13.62 10.58 23.99
C HIS A 157 -12.93 9.96 25.20
N SER A 158 -11.79 9.29 25.01
CA SER A 158 -11.08 8.56 26.07
C SER A 158 -10.04 9.40 26.81
N THR A 159 -9.57 10.51 26.23
CA THR A 159 -8.41 11.24 26.75
C THR A 159 -8.82 12.49 27.53
N GLY A 160 -8.45 12.54 28.83
CA GLY A 160 -8.65 13.71 29.70
C GLY A 160 -7.72 14.91 29.43
N THR A 161 -7.06 14.97 28.28
CA THR A 161 -6.03 15.97 27.92
C THR A 161 -6.61 17.31 27.44
N GLY A 162 -7.91 17.54 27.66
CA GLY A 162 -8.57 18.80 27.27
C GLY A 162 -8.96 18.87 25.79
N MET A 163 -8.77 17.80 25.02
CA MET A 163 -9.34 17.59 23.70
C MET A 163 -10.83 17.25 23.84
N THR A 164 -11.72 18.13 23.38
CA THR A 164 -13.16 17.85 23.35
C THR A 164 -13.55 17.26 22.00
N PRO A 165 -14.47 16.27 21.93
CA PRO A 165 -14.95 15.70 20.66
C PRO A 165 -15.43 16.77 19.68
N ALA A 166 -16.18 17.77 20.15
CA ALA A 166 -16.66 18.87 19.33
C ALA A 166 -15.51 19.70 18.69
N SER A 167 -14.42 19.94 19.43
CA SER A 167 -13.26 20.66 18.87
C SER A 167 -12.53 19.81 17.83
N PHE A 168 -12.44 18.50 18.06
CA PHE A 168 -11.81 17.57 17.13
C PHE A 168 -12.60 17.49 15.83
N GLU A 169 -13.92 17.30 15.91
CA GLU A 169 -14.82 17.26 14.75
C GLU A 169 -14.81 18.57 13.96
N TYR A 170 -14.79 19.72 14.64
CA TYR A 170 -14.61 21.02 13.98
C TYR A 170 -13.26 21.09 13.26
N GLY A 171 -12.18 20.62 13.90
CA GLY A 171 -10.85 20.54 13.30
C GLY A 171 -10.77 19.67 12.06
N LEU A 172 -11.55 18.58 11.99
CA LEU A 172 -11.63 17.72 10.80
C LEU A 172 -12.22 18.47 9.59
N GLN A 173 -13.19 19.35 9.83
CA GLN A 173 -13.87 20.12 8.77
C GLN A 173 -13.14 21.42 8.43
N PHE A 174 -12.35 21.93 9.36
CA PHE A 174 -11.64 23.19 9.20
C PHE A 174 -10.64 23.12 8.04
N TYR A 175 -10.81 24.03 7.07
CA TYR A 175 -9.93 24.16 5.89
C TYR A 175 -9.71 22.82 5.17
N PHE A 176 -10.78 22.03 5.05
CA PHE A 176 -10.72 20.74 4.36
C PHE A 176 -10.50 20.94 2.86
N ASN A 177 -9.42 20.36 2.34
CA ASN A 177 -9.13 20.30 0.91
C ASN A 177 -9.38 18.88 0.40
N GLU A 178 -10.37 18.74 -0.48
CA GLU A 178 -10.73 17.46 -1.11
C GLU A 178 -9.60 16.88 -1.98
N PHE A 179 -8.70 17.72 -2.47
CA PHE A 179 -7.52 17.29 -3.22
C PHE A 179 -6.62 16.33 -2.42
N TYR A 180 -6.60 16.44 -1.09
CA TYR A 180 -5.77 15.56 -0.25
C TYR A 180 -6.20 14.09 -0.34
N ILE A 181 -7.48 13.81 -0.52
CA ILE A 181 -7.95 12.43 -0.72
C ILE A 181 -7.46 11.88 -2.06
N TRP A 182 -7.59 12.68 -3.13
CA TRP A 182 -7.12 12.31 -4.46
C TRP A 182 -5.61 12.12 -4.51
N TYR A 183 -4.88 12.99 -3.81
CA TYR A 183 -3.43 12.87 -3.63
C TYR A 183 -3.04 11.52 -3.04
N SER A 184 -3.67 11.09 -1.94
CA SER A 184 -3.38 9.81 -1.29
C SER A 184 -3.74 8.62 -2.19
N ILE A 185 -4.86 8.71 -2.92
CA ILE A 185 -5.26 7.69 -3.90
C ILE A 185 -4.23 7.56 -5.02
N ILE A 186 -3.80 8.68 -5.62
CA ILE A 186 -2.82 8.69 -6.70
C ILE A 186 -1.48 8.10 -6.24
N LYS A 187 -0.98 8.52 -5.05
CA LYS A 187 0.20 7.91 -4.42
C LYS A 187 0.05 6.41 -4.25
N SER A 188 -1.10 5.96 -3.73
CA SER A 188 -1.34 4.55 -3.48
C SER A 188 -1.31 3.67 -4.74
N VAL A 189 -1.77 4.18 -5.89
CA VAL A 189 -1.68 3.48 -7.18
C VAL A 189 -0.23 3.32 -7.61
N VAL A 190 0.59 4.37 -7.47
CA VAL A 190 2.02 4.32 -7.79
C VAL A 190 2.74 3.33 -6.87
N TYR A 191 2.46 3.36 -5.57
CA TYR A 191 3.05 2.41 -4.62
C TYR A 191 2.61 0.98 -4.90
N ALA A 192 1.35 0.76 -5.28
CA ALA A 192 0.86 -0.56 -5.66
C ALA A 192 1.59 -1.14 -6.88
N PHE A 193 1.85 -0.29 -7.88
CA PHE A 193 2.66 -0.67 -9.02
C PHE A 193 4.09 -1.04 -8.59
N ILE A 194 4.75 -0.21 -7.78
CA ILE A 194 6.11 -0.46 -7.27
C ILE A 194 6.19 -1.79 -6.50
N ILE A 195 5.26 -2.03 -5.56
CA ILE A 195 5.22 -3.25 -4.75
C ILE A 195 5.08 -4.49 -5.65
N SER A 196 4.10 -4.46 -6.55
CA SER A 196 3.77 -5.61 -7.38
C SER A 196 4.86 -5.90 -8.41
N SER A 197 5.44 -4.87 -9.04
CA SER A 197 6.47 -5.02 -10.06
C SER A 197 7.80 -5.52 -9.50
N ILE A 198 8.24 -4.96 -8.36
CA ILE A 198 9.50 -5.34 -7.70
C ILE A 198 9.38 -6.74 -7.12
N ALA A 199 8.28 -7.03 -6.42
CA ALA A 199 8.04 -8.37 -5.89
C ALA A 199 7.98 -9.44 -6.99
N ALA A 200 7.32 -9.13 -8.10
CA ALA A 200 7.29 -10.02 -9.24
C ALA A 200 8.68 -10.25 -9.85
N TYR A 201 9.49 -9.20 -9.98
CA TYR A 201 10.86 -9.31 -10.49
C TYR A 201 11.73 -10.23 -9.62
N PHE A 202 11.76 -9.99 -8.31
CA PHE A 202 12.55 -10.81 -7.40
C PHE A 202 12.07 -12.26 -7.36
N GLY A 203 10.76 -12.51 -7.43
CA GLY A 203 10.19 -13.86 -7.51
C GLY A 203 10.47 -14.56 -8.85
N TYR A 204 10.41 -13.84 -9.96
CA TYR A 204 10.55 -14.43 -11.31
C TYR A 204 11.97 -14.91 -11.59
N TYR A 205 12.97 -14.19 -11.06
CA TYR A 205 14.39 -14.49 -11.29
C TYR A 205 15.06 -15.29 -10.17
N VAL A 206 14.29 -15.89 -9.26
CA VAL A 206 14.84 -16.78 -8.23
C VAL A 206 15.55 -17.98 -8.87
N LYS A 207 16.73 -18.31 -8.35
CA LYS A 207 17.49 -19.52 -8.70
C LYS A 207 17.85 -20.26 -7.43
N GLY A 208 17.73 -21.58 -7.43
CA GLY A 208 18.03 -22.43 -6.27
C GLY A 208 16.78 -23.06 -5.67
N GLY A 209 16.79 -23.26 -4.35
CA GLY A 209 15.71 -23.95 -3.62
C GLY A 209 14.83 -23.03 -2.77
N ALA A 210 14.05 -23.63 -1.87
CA ALA A 210 13.12 -22.90 -0.99
C ALA A 210 13.80 -21.79 -0.14
N LEU A 211 15.07 -21.96 0.24
CA LEU A 211 15.83 -20.94 0.96
C LEU A 211 16.00 -19.65 0.15
N GLU A 212 16.27 -19.78 -1.16
CA GLU A 212 16.46 -18.64 -2.05
C GLU A 212 15.14 -17.93 -2.36
N VAL A 213 14.02 -18.66 -2.35
CA VAL A 213 12.67 -18.05 -2.41
C VAL A 213 12.43 -17.14 -1.20
N GLY A 214 12.81 -17.60 0.00
CA GLY A 214 12.71 -16.78 1.21
C GLY A 214 13.58 -15.53 1.15
N LYS A 215 14.84 -15.65 0.69
CA LYS A 215 15.73 -14.49 0.52
C LYS A 215 15.21 -13.50 -0.52
N ALA A 216 14.70 -14.00 -1.65
CA ALA A 216 14.13 -13.16 -2.69
C ALA A 216 12.91 -12.39 -2.20
N SER A 217 12.07 -13.02 -1.37
CA SER A 217 10.96 -12.34 -0.69
C SER A 217 11.44 -11.20 0.20
N THR A 218 12.44 -11.43 1.07
CA THR A 218 13.00 -10.37 1.91
C THR A 218 13.60 -9.24 1.08
N ASN A 219 14.37 -9.56 0.02
CA ASN A 219 14.95 -8.56 -0.87
C ASN A 219 13.88 -7.76 -1.61
N ALA A 220 12.78 -8.40 -2.01
CA ALA A 220 11.64 -7.72 -2.62
C ALA A 220 11.03 -6.69 -1.69
N VAL A 221 10.82 -7.04 -0.42
CA VAL A 221 10.25 -6.13 0.59
C VAL A 221 11.20 -4.94 0.82
N VAL A 222 12.49 -5.19 1.02
CA VAL A 222 13.48 -4.12 1.25
C VAL A 222 13.55 -3.16 0.06
N MET A 223 13.65 -3.68 -1.15
CA MET A 223 13.73 -2.85 -2.36
C MET A 223 12.41 -2.11 -2.63
N SER A 224 11.26 -2.74 -2.39
CA SER A 224 9.97 -2.07 -2.52
C SER A 224 9.86 -0.91 -1.53
N SER A 225 10.27 -1.11 -0.27
CA SER A 225 10.25 -0.05 0.75
C SER A 225 11.15 1.13 0.38
N ILE A 226 12.36 0.88 -0.10
CA ILE A 226 13.28 1.94 -0.55
C ILE A 226 12.65 2.73 -1.71
N MET A 227 12.07 2.03 -2.69
CA MET A 227 11.45 2.67 -3.86
C MET A 227 10.17 3.44 -3.49
N ILE A 228 9.38 2.95 -2.54
CA ILE A 228 8.21 3.67 -2.00
C ILE A 228 8.67 4.97 -1.33
N LEU A 229 9.69 4.94 -0.46
CA LEU A 229 10.20 6.13 0.21
C LEU A 229 10.76 7.16 -0.78
N LEU A 230 11.46 6.70 -1.83
CA LEU A 230 11.96 7.58 -2.88
C LEU A 230 10.80 8.19 -3.68
N ALA A 231 9.82 7.39 -4.07
CA ALA A 231 8.63 7.86 -4.78
C ALA A 231 7.82 8.84 -3.91
N ASP A 232 7.78 8.62 -2.60
CA ASP A 232 7.09 9.48 -1.64
C ASP A 232 7.64 10.91 -1.64
N VAL A 233 8.96 11.06 -1.52
CA VAL A 233 9.62 12.37 -1.61
C VAL A 233 9.33 13.06 -2.94
N ILE A 234 9.44 12.32 -4.06
CA ILE A 234 9.20 12.88 -5.40
C ILE A 234 7.74 13.34 -5.56
N MET A 235 6.78 12.50 -5.16
CA MET A 235 5.36 12.81 -5.32
C MET A 235 4.91 13.93 -4.39
N THR A 236 5.42 13.97 -3.15
CA THR A 236 5.20 15.09 -2.24
C THR A 236 5.69 16.39 -2.86
N HIS A 237 6.90 16.41 -3.42
CA HIS A 237 7.43 17.60 -4.07
C HIS A 237 6.66 18.02 -5.34
N LEU A 238 6.16 17.07 -6.13
CA LEU A 238 5.47 17.38 -7.39
C LEU A 238 4.01 17.82 -7.21
N MET A 239 3.33 17.35 -6.17
CA MET A 239 1.89 17.53 -6.01
C MET A 239 1.52 18.53 -4.92
N LEU A 240 2.39 18.76 -3.93
CA LEU A 240 2.14 19.69 -2.81
C LEU A 240 3.00 20.97 -2.86
N THR A 241 3.98 21.05 -3.77
CA THR A 241 4.74 22.29 -4.06
C THR A 241 4.23 22.92 -5.34
#